data_AF-A0AAZ1X0Q5-F1
#
_entry.id   AF-A0AAZ1X0Q5-F1
#
_cell.length_a   1.000
_cell.length_b   1.000
_cell.length_c   1.000
_cell.angle_alpha   90.00
_cell.angle_beta   90.00
_cell.angle_gamma   90.00
#
_symmetry.space_group_name_H-M   'P 1'
#
loop_
_entity.id
_entity.type
_entity.pdbx_description
1 polymer ?
#
loop_
_entity_poly.entity_id
_entity_poly.type
_entity_poly.pdbx_seq_one_letter_code
_entity_poly.pdbx_strand_id
1 'polypeptide(L)'
;MPGPYKETDLTERVEAFLSDLKRGGTGAGPLRGSAETARETTALLRKITAQARWGSAGDLMEIIRKEGRRMTAAQRVLKIIREEYARSRGNSEEADQESLHKLLTSGGLSEENVIEAINELLTELEGTTDNIAMQALEHIHSNEVIMTIGRSRTVEAFLKDAARKRKFHVIVAECAPFCQFPNEEDTFHKFVSPHEVLPFTEGEILSKVNVHCPVFDYVLPELITLFISNIGGHAPSYIYRLMSELYHPEDHEL
;
A
#
# COMPACT_ATOMS: atom_id res chain seq x y z
N MET A 1 -24.11 -25.62 5.02
CA MET A 1 -24.84 -24.39 4.63
C MET A 1 -24.30 -23.23 5.47
N PRO A 2 -23.40 -22.38 4.95
CA PRO A 2 -23.14 -21.08 5.58
C PRO A 2 -24.38 -20.20 5.36
N GLY A 3 -24.99 -19.75 6.45
CA GLY A 3 -26.24 -18.98 6.43
C GLY A 3 -26.05 -17.49 6.03
N PRO A 4 -27.17 -16.78 5.76
CA PRO A 4 -27.19 -15.38 5.29
C PRO A 4 -26.52 -14.38 6.24
N TYR A 5 -26.27 -14.78 7.49
CA TYR A 5 -25.62 -13.95 8.51
C TYR A 5 -24.12 -13.66 8.25
N LYS A 6 -23.41 -14.51 7.48
CA LYS A 6 -21.97 -14.32 7.22
C LYS A 6 -21.69 -13.24 6.17
N GLU A 7 -22.55 -13.17 5.15
CA GLU A 7 -22.42 -12.22 4.04
C GLU A 7 -22.78 -10.78 4.48
N THR A 8 -23.73 -10.67 5.41
CA THR A 8 -24.08 -9.39 6.06
C THR A 8 -22.96 -8.85 6.95
N ASP A 9 -22.26 -9.71 7.72
CA ASP A 9 -21.12 -9.30 8.59
C ASP A 9 -19.94 -8.75 7.76
N LEU A 10 -19.66 -9.35 6.60
CA LEU A 10 -18.61 -8.85 5.71
C LEU A 10 -18.94 -7.49 5.13
N THR A 11 -20.17 -7.32 4.64
CA THR A 11 -20.61 -6.05 4.05
C THR A 11 -20.54 -4.92 5.07
N GLU A 12 -21.00 -5.18 6.30
CA GLU A 12 -20.93 -4.21 7.41
C GLU A 12 -19.49 -3.82 7.74
N ARG A 13 -18.55 -4.77 7.73
CA ARG A 13 -17.13 -4.51 7.96
C ARG A 13 -16.49 -3.69 6.83
N VAL A 14 -16.85 -3.96 5.58
CA VAL A 14 -16.37 -3.16 4.43
C VAL A 14 -16.86 -1.71 4.57
N GLU A 15 -18.14 -1.50 4.90
CA GLU A 15 -18.71 -0.16 5.13
C GLU A 15 -18.07 0.57 6.32
N ALA A 16 -17.82 -0.14 7.41
CA ALA A 16 -17.11 0.41 8.56
C ALA A 16 -15.69 0.87 8.16
N PHE A 17 -14.95 0.03 7.43
CA PHE A 17 -13.62 0.36 6.94
C PHE A 17 -13.63 1.56 5.98
N LEU A 18 -14.58 1.62 5.05
CA LEU A 18 -14.75 2.77 4.15
C LEU A 18 -15.10 4.05 4.90
N SER A 19 -15.92 3.95 5.94
CA SER A 19 -16.27 5.09 6.79
C SER A 19 -15.06 5.60 7.57
N ASP A 20 -14.21 4.68 8.04
CA ASP A 20 -12.96 5.01 8.71
C ASP A 20 -11.94 5.66 7.77
N LEU A 21 -11.81 5.19 6.52
CA LEU A 21 -10.98 5.84 5.50
C LEU A 21 -11.43 7.28 5.24
N LYS A 22 -12.74 7.49 5.02
CA LYS A 22 -13.32 8.83 4.78
C LYS A 22 -13.15 9.76 5.98
N ARG A 23 -13.30 9.25 7.20
CA ARG A 23 -13.14 10.01 8.45
C ARG A 23 -11.67 10.30 8.77
N GLY A 24 -10.75 9.44 8.36
CA GLY A 24 -9.31 9.68 8.46
C GLY A 24 -8.86 10.93 7.70
N GLY A 25 -9.58 11.32 6.64
CA GLY A 25 -9.33 12.55 5.88
C GLY A 25 -9.72 13.84 6.60
N THR A 26 -10.54 13.80 7.66
CA THR A 26 -11.05 14.99 8.37
C THR A 26 -10.33 15.30 9.68
N GLY A 27 -9.26 14.57 10.02
CA GLY A 27 -8.45 14.79 11.23
C GLY A 27 -9.12 14.34 12.54
N ALA A 28 -10.31 13.73 12.48
CA ALA A 28 -11.09 13.29 13.64
C ALA A 28 -11.11 11.76 13.84
N GLY A 29 -10.38 11.01 13.02
CA GLY A 29 -10.22 9.55 13.13
C GLY A 29 -8.85 9.14 13.70
N PRO A 30 -8.66 7.86 14.10
CA PRO A 30 -7.35 7.34 14.45
C PRO A 30 -6.35 7.59 13.31
N LEU A 31 -5.16 8.09 13.65
CA LEU A 31 -4.06 8.30 12.69
C LEU A 31 -3.54 6.95 12.17
N ARG A 32 -4.15 6.42 11.11
CA ARG A 32 -3.72 5.20 10.44
C ARG A 32 -2.53 5.48 9.52
N GLY A 33 -1.43 4.76 9.76
CA GLY A 33 -0.28 4.80 8.86
C GLY A 33 -0.54 4.01 7.58
N SER A 34 0.18 4.34 6.51
CA SER A 34 0.09 3.66 5.21
C SER A 34 0.24 2.14 5.31
N ALA A 35 1.20 1.65 6.12
CA ALA A 35 1.39 0.22 6.36
C ALA A 35 0.18 -0.46 7.03
N GLU A 36 -0.48 0.21 7.96
CA GLU A 36 -1.67 -0.31 8.65
C GLU A 36 -2.86 -0.35 7.71
N THR A 37 -3.07 0.72 6.92
CA THR A 37 -4.10 0.77 5.87
C THR A 37 -3.89 -0.33 4.84
N ALA A 38 -2.68 -0.51 4.32
CA ALA A 38 -2.37 -1.56 3.35
C ALA A 38 -2.60 -2.97 3.91
N ARG A 39 -2.20 -3.21 5.17
CA ARG A 39 -2.43 -4.49 5.87
C ARG A 39 -3.90 -4.78 6.04
N GLU A 40 -4.68 -3.79 6.46
CA GLU A 40 -6.12 -3.96 6.65
C GLU A 40 -6.87 -4.16 5.34
N THR A 41 -6.54 -3.39 4.29
CA THR A 41 -7.09 -3.59 2.95
C THR A 41 -6.83 -5.01 2.46
N THR A 42 -5.57 -5.48 2.56
CA THR A 42 -5.20 -6.84 2.13
C THR A 42 -5.89 -7.91 2.97
N ALA A 43 -6.01 -7.71 4.29
CA ALA A 43 -6.72 -8.63 5.18
C ALA A 43 -8.23 -8.68 4.90
N LEU A 44 -8.83 -7.56 4.48
CA LEU A 44 -10.23 -7.49 4.06
C LEU A 44 -10.44 -8.23 2.74
N LEU A 45 -9.57 -8.00 1.76
CA LEU A 45 -9.59 -8.71 0.47
C LEU A 45 -9.42 -10.22 0.66
N ARG A 46 -8.51 -10.66 1.54
CA ARG A 46 -8.38 -12.08 1.92
C ARG A 46 -9.69 -12.65 2.47
N LYS A 47 -10.38 -11.91 3.35
CA LYS A 47 -11.66 -12.35 3.94
C LYS A 47 -12.76 -12.43 2.88
N ILE A 48 -12.77 -11.51 1.92
CA ILE A 48 -13.70 -11.54 0.79
C ILE A 48 -13.43 -12.80 -0.04
N THR A 49 -12.18 -13.07 -0.41
CA THR A 49 -11.80 -14.28 -1.18
C THR A 49 -12.19 -15.57 -0.46
N ALA A 50 -12.03 -15.63 0.87
CA ALA A 50 -12.33 -16.83 1.67
C ALA A 50 -13.83 -17.07 1.92
N GLN A 51 -14.70 -16.07 1.72
CA GLN A 51 -16.14 -16.19 1.98
C GLN A 51 -16.99 -16.07 0.73
N ALA A 52 -16.47 -15.43 -0.32
CA ALA A 52 -17.11 -15.35 -1.62
C ALA A 52 -17.24 -16.75 -2.23
N ARG A 53 -18.38 -17.00 -2.88
CA ARG A 53 -18.55 -18.19 -3.73
C ARG A 53 -18.28 -17.78 -5.16
N TRP A 54 -17.33 -18.45 -5.80
CA TRP A 54 -16.95 -18.20 -7.19
C TRP A 54 -16.80 -19.53 -7.92
N GLY A 55 -17.24 -19.59 -9.18
CA GLY A 55 -17.10 -20.79 -10.02
C GLY A 55 -15.87 -20.72 -10.94
N SER A 56 -15.37 -19.51 -11.18
CA SER A 56 -14.20 -19.22 -12.00
C SER A 56 -13.37 -18.10 -11.37
N ALA A 57 -12.08 -18.05 -11.70
CA ALA A 57 -11.23 -16.92 -11.32
C ALA A 57 -11.72 -15.60 -11.94
N GLY A 58 -12.43 -15.66 -13.08
CA GLY A 58 -13.12 -14.50 -13.65
C GLY A 58 -14.11 -13.87 -12.67
N ASP A 59 -14.99 -14.70 -12.10
CA ASP A 59 -16.02 -14.26 -11.14
C ASP A 59 -15.36 -13.66 -9.89
N LEU A 60 -14.31 -14.31 -9.37
CA LEU A 60 -13.56 -13.80 -8.22
C LEU A 60 -12.93 -12.44 -8.52
N MET A 61 -12.29 -12.28 -9.68
CA MET A 61 -11.72 -11.00 -10.09
C MET A 61 -12.79 -9.91 -10.23
N GLU A 62 -14.00 -10.22 -10.71
CA GLU A 62 -15.08 -9.23 -10.75
C GLU A 62 -15.54 -8.80 -9.36
N ILE A 63 -15.67 -9.74 -8.41
CA ILE A 63 -16.01 -9.45 -7.02
C ILE A 63 -14.93 -8.54 -6.40
N ILE A 64 -13.66 -8.89 -6.56
CA ILE A 64 -12.54 -8.11 -6.03
C ILE A 64 -12.45 -6.75 -6.71
N ARG A 65 -12.69 -6.62 -8.03
CA ARG A 65 -12.74 -5.31 -8.70
C ARG A 65 -13.90 -4.47 -8.19
N LYS A 66 -15.08 -5.06 -7.96
CA LYS A 66 -16.24 -4.33 -7.46
C LYS A 66 -15.97 -3.72 -6.08
N GLU A 67 -15.42 -4.51 -5.15
CA GLU A 67 -15.05 -3.99 -3.82
C GLU A 67 -13.81 -3.09 -3.88
N GLY A 68 -12.85 -3.41 -4.75
CA GLY A 68 -11.63 -2.65 -5.01
C GLY A 68 -11.90 -1.23 -5.48
N ARG A 69 -12.84 -1.02 -6.42
CA ARG A 69 -13.31 0.30 -6.86
C ARG A 69 -13.83 1.17 -5.72
N ARG A 70 -14.44 0.57 -4.69
CA ARG A 70 -14.98 1.31 -3.55
C ARG A 70 -13.88 1.81 -2.62
N MET A 71 -12.76 1.11 -2.59
CA MET A 71 -11.57 1.43 -1.79
C MET A 71 -10.47 2.12 -2.60
N THR A 72 -10.62 2.24 -3.93
CA THR A 72 -9.55 2.61 -4.89
C THR A 72 -8.28 1.78 -4.66
N ALA A 73 -8.44 0.48 -4.43
CA ALA A 73 -7.36 -0.44 -4.11
C ALA A 73 -7.65 -1.84 -4.70
N ALA A 74 -6.77 -2.81 -4.43
CA ALA A 74 -6.85 -4.23 -4.84
C ALA A 74 -6.09 -4.63 -6.11
N GLN A 75 -5.43 -3.71 -6.82
CA GLN A 75 -4.67 -4.02 -8.04
C GLN A 75 -3.63 -5.15 -7.83
N ARG A 76 -2.89 -5.14 -6.72
CA ARG A 76 -1.86 -6.17 -6.41
C ARG A 76 -2.48 -7.55 -6.13
N VAL A 77 -3.64 -7.60 -5.46
CA VAL A 77 -4.37 -8.85 -5.22
C VAL A 77 -4.94 -9.41 -6.52
N LEU A 78 -5.44 -8.56 -7.43
CA LEU A 78 -5.89 -8.98 -8.76
C LEU A 78 -4.76 -9.55 -9.62
N LYS A 79 -3.54 -9.00 -9.51
CA LYS A 79 -2.35 -9.57 -10.15
C LYS A 79 -2.05 -10.97 -9.60
N ILE A 80 -2.02 -11.14 -8.27
CA ILE A 80 -1.80 -12.44 -7.62
C ILE A 80 -2.82 -13.47 -8.11
N ILE A 81 -4.11 -13.12 -8.14
CA ILE A 81 -5.17 -14.03 -8.63
C ILE A 81 -4.91 -14.44 -10.09
N ARG A 82 -4.50 -13.51 -10.96
CA ARG A 82 -4.15 -13.84 -12.36
C ARG A 82 -2.96 -14.77 -12.46
N GLU A 83 -1.91 -14.54 -11.67
CA GLU A 83 -0.69 -15.36 -11.70
C GLU A 83 -0.93 -16.76 -11.19
N GLU A 84 -1.62 -16.92 -10.06
CA GLU A 84 -2.00 -18.23 -9.52
C GLU A 84 -2.92 -18.98 -10.49
N TYR A 85 -3.82 -18.26 -11.16
CA TYR A 85 -4.65 -18.85 -12.21
C TYR A 85 -3.86 -19.31 -13.43
N ALA A 86 -2.92 -18.48 -13.90
CA ALA A 86 -2.06 -18.81 -15.02
C ALA A 86 -1.12 -19.97 -14.71
N ARG A 87 -0.58 -20.06 -13.48
CA ARG A 87 0.25 -21.20 -13.03
C ARG A 87 -0.54 -22.50 -12.99
N SER A 88 -1.79 -22.45 -12.52
CA SER A 88 -2.68 -23.61 -12.48
C SER A 88 -3.05 -24.12 -13.89
N ARG A 89 -3.29 -23.21 -14.84
CA ARG A 89 -3.66 -23.56 -16.23
C ARG A 89 -2.45 -23.85 -17.13
N GLY A 90 -1.31 -23.19 -16.92
CA GLY A 90 -0.07 -23.34 -17.67
C GLY A 90 0.59 -24.71 -17.54
N ASN A 91 0.20 -25.49 -16.52
CA ASN A 91 0.53 -26.92 -16.40
C ASN A 91 -0.14 -27.83 -17.45
N SER A 92 -0.89 -27.28 -18.42
CA SER A 92 -1.60 -28.06 -19.44
C SER A 92 -0.87 -28.15 -20.79
N GLU A 93 0.06 -27.24 -21.10
CA GLU A 93 0.54 -27.07 -22.49
C GLU A 93 2.06 -27.11 -22.68
N GLU A 94 2.87 -27.37 -21.66
CA GLU A 94 4.31 -27.61 -21.83
C GLU A 94 4.77 -28.96 -21.23
N ALA A 95 5.22 -29.83 -22.15
CA ALA A 95 6.10 -30.99 -22.00
C ALA A 95 5.52 -32.32 -21.44
N ASP A 96 5.41 -33.26 -22.38
CA ASP A 96 5.62 -34.70 -22.16
C ASP A 96 6.81 -34.96 -21.22
N GLN A 97 6.65 -35.97 -20.36
CA GLN A 97 7.64 -36.57 -19.45
C GLN A 97 7.95 -35.87 -18.11
N GLU A 98 6.97 -35.71 -17.22
CA GLU A 98 7.27 -35.74 -15.77
C GLU A 98 6.23 -36.51 -14.94
N SER A 99 6.63 -37.74 -14.58
CA SER A 99 6.16 -38.68 -13.55
C SER A 99 4.70 -38.66 -13.06
N LEU A 100 4.09 -39.86 -13.07
CA LEU A 100 2.76 -40.20 -12.51
C LEU A 100 2.53 -39.75 -11.05
N HIS A 101 3.56 -39.38 -10.31
CA HIS A 101 3.42 -38.83 -8.94
C HIS A 101 2.87 -37.39 -8.94
N LYS A 102 3.02 -36.62 -10.02
CA LYS A 102 2.45 -35.26 -10.16
C LYS A 102 0.96 -35.25 -10.52
N LEU A 103 0.43 -36.36 -11.04
CA LEU A 103 -0.98 -36.49 -11.43
C LEU A 103 -1.91 -36.80 -10.23
N LEU A 104 -1.35 -37.25 -9.10
CA LEU A 104 -2.09 -37.52 -7.85
C LEU A 104 -2.26 -36.26 -6.98
N THR A 105 -1.53 -35.19 -7.31
CA THR A 105 -1.63 -33.85 -6.70
C THR A 105 -2.16 -32.83 -7.71
N SER A 106 -3.05 -33.24 -8.62
CA SER A 106 -3.74 -32.31 -9.53
C SER A 106 -4.75 -31.46 -8.74
N GLY A 107 -4.24 -30.48 -7.98
CA GLY A 107 -5.05 -29.44 -7.40
C GLY A 107 -5.56 -28.55 -8.52
N GLY A 108 -6.85 -28.70 -8.87
CA GLY A 108 -7.57 -27.60 -9.51
C GLY A 108 -7.39 -26.33 -8.67
N LEU A 109 -7.62 -25.16 -9.25
CA LEU A 109 -7.60 -23.86 -8.56
C LEU A 109 -8.17 -23.98 -7.14
N SER A 110 -7.30 -24.12 -6.16
CA SER A 110 -7.75 -24.22 -4.79
C SER A 110 -7.87 -22.79 -4.33
N GLU A 111 -9.03 -22.46 -3.77
CA GLU A 111 -9.21 -21.27 -2.93
C GLU A 111 -8.02 -21.12 -1.96
N GLU A 112 -7.46 -22.25 -1.53
CA GLU A 112 -6.27 -22.36 -0.69
C GLU A 112 -5.02 -21.70 -1.29
N ASN A 113 -4.67 -21.94 -2.56
CA ASN A 113 -3.46 -21.35 -3.16
C ASN A 113 -3.55 -19.82 -3.23
N VAL A 114 -4.72 -19.28 -3.60
CA VAL A 114 -4.93 -17.83 -3.66
C VAL A 114 -4.87 -17.22 -2.27
N ILE A 115 -5.46 -17.88 -1.27
CA ILE A 115 -5.41 -17.42 0.12
C ILE A 115 -3.98 -17.47 0.67
N GLU A 116 -3.21 -18.49 0.33
CA GLU A 116 -1.80 -18.61 0.70
C GLU A 116 -0.97 -17.47 0.10
N ALA A 117 -1.10 -17.18 -1.19
CA ALA A 117 -0.40 -16.08 -1.84
C ALA A 117 -0.77 -14.70 -1.24
N ILE A 118 -2.03 -14.50 -0.84
CA ILE A 118 -2.45 -13.27 -0.14
C ILE A 118 -1.84 -13.21 1.28
N ASN A 119 -1.69 -14.35 1.98
CA ASN A 119 -1.02 -14.39 3.28
C ASN A 119 0.49 -14.13 3.17
N GLU A 120 1.12 -14.58 2.09
CA GLU A 120 2.51 -14.24 1.78
C GLU A 120 2.67 -12.73 1.60
N LEU A 121 1.79 -12.10 0.81
CA LEU A 121 1.78 -10.64 0.65
C LEU A 121 1.59 -9.91 1.99
N LEU A 122 0.70 -10.38 2.86
CA LEU A 122 0.53 -9.81 4.20
C LEU A 122 1.82 -9.87 5.02
N THR A 123 2.52 -11.01 4.96
CA THR A 123 3.78 -11.20 5.67
C THR A 123 4.88 -10.30 5.11
N GLU A 124 4.94 -10.15 3.78
CA GLU A 124 5.85 -9.22 3.09
C GLU A 124 5.62 -7.76 3.54
N LEU A 125 4.36 -7.32 3.59
CA LEU A 125 3.99 -5.98 4.02
C LEU A 125 4.41 -5.71 5.47
N GLU A 126 4.26 -6.70 6.36
CA GLU A 126 4.67 -6.58 7.77
C GLU A 126 6.20 -6.44 7.94
N GLY A 127 6.99 -7.12 7.11
CA GLY A 127 8.46 -7.07 7.15
C GLY A 127 9.11 -5.92 6.37
N THR A 128 8.32 -5.15 5.61
CA THR A 128 8.84 -4.13 4.66
C THR A 128 9.73 -3.08 5.35
N THR A 129 9.29 -2.53 6.49
CA THR A 129 10.06 -1.49 7.20
C THR A 129 11.39 -2.01 7.73
N ASP A 130 11.41 -3.24 8.25
CA ASP A 130 12.63 -3.85 8.78
C ASP A 130 13.62 -4.17 7.67
N ASN A 131 13.14 -4.69 6.54
CA ASN A 131 13.96 -4.97 5.35
C ASN A 131 14.62 -3.71 4.80
N ILE A 132 13.91 -2.57 4.82
CA ILE A 132 14.47 -1.27 4.43
C ILE A 132 15.52 -0.82 5.45
N ALA A 133 15.21 -0.92 6.75
CA ALA A 133 16.12 -0.49 7.80
C ALA A 133 17.46 -1.25 7.80
N MET A 134 17.46 -2.56 7.48
CA MET A 134 18.69 -3.36 7.38
C MET A 134 19.66 -2.85 6.32
N GLN A 135 19.18 -2.17 5.29
CA GLN A 135 20.01 -1.60 4.21
C GLN A 135 20.70 -0.29 4.63
N ALA A 136 20.38 0.28 5.80
CA ALA A 136 20.85 1.61 6.19
C ALA A 136 22.37 1.76 6.27
N LEU A 137 23.08 0.67 6.59
CA LEU A 137 24.54 0.66 6.70
C LEU A 137 25.26 0.70 5.36
N GLU A 138 24.56 0.43 4.25
CA GLU A 138 25.13 0.58 2.91
C GLU A 138 25.12 2.03 2.45
N HIS A 139 24.25 2.85 3.04
CA HIS A 139 23.98 4.21 2.60
C HIS A 139 24.46 5.32 3.55
N ILE A 140 24.53 5.07 4.86
CA ILE A 140 24.83 6.11 5.86
C ILE A 140 26.21 5.88 6.48
N HIS A 141 27.19 6.72 6.18
CA HIS A 141 28.54 6.63 6.75
C HIS A 141 28.72 7.51 8.00
N SER A 142 29.84 7.31 8.71
CA SER A 142 30.13 8.10 9.92
C SER A 142 30.51 9.54 9.55
N ASN A 143 30.12 10.49 10.39
CA ASN A 143 30.33 11.93 10.23
C ASN A 143 29.62 12.56 9.01
N GLU A 144 28.63 11.89 8.44
CA GLU A 144 27.75 12.50 7.44
C GLU A 144 26.72 13.43 8.10
N VAL A 145 26.19 14.35 7.30
CA VAL A 145 25.06 15.20 7.66
C VAL A 145 23.90 14.86 6.74
N ILE A 146 22.85 14.29 7.30
CA ILE A 146 21.65 13.87 6.58
C ILE A 146 20.55 14.90 6.81
N MET A 147 19.85 15.31 5.76
CA MET A 147 18.65 16.15 5.86
C MET A 147 17.41 15.31 5.60
N THR A 148 16.39 15.46 6.42
CA THR A 148 15.07 14.84 6.25
C THR A 148 13.97 15.87 6.48
N ILE A 149 12.76 15.59 6.03
CA ILE A 149 11.61 16.47 6.14
C ILE A 149 10.41 15.71 6.73
N GLY A 150 9.72 16.36 7.66
CA GLY A 150 8.53 15.80 8.31
C GLY A 150 8.82 14.57 9.16
N ARG A 151 7.83 13.69 9.26
CA ARG A 151 7.90 12.47 10.06
C ARG A 151 7.48 11.25 9.25
N SER A 152 8.44 10.36 8.97
CA SER A 152 8.21 9.05 8.35
C SER A 152 8.72 7.94 9.27
N ARG A 153 7.86 6.96 9.56
CA ARG A 153 8.22 5.80 10.41
C ARG A 153 9.33 4.96 9.75
N THR A 154 9.32 4.86 8.42
CA THR A 154 10.34 4.11 7.66
C THR A 154 11.70 4.80 7.72
N VAL A 155 11.75 6.12 7.49
CA VAL A 155 13.01 6.89 7.58
C VAL A 155 13.53 6.90 9.02
N GLU A 156 12.65 7.03 10.00
CA GLU A 156 13.02 6.95 11.41
C GLU A 156 13.66 5.61 11.76
N ALA A 157 13.07 4.48 11.33
CA ALA A 157 13.63 3.15 11.53
C ALA A 157 14.99 2.99 10.82
N PHE A 158 15.11 3.46 9.59
CA PHE A 158 16.34 3.43 8.80
C PHE A 158 17.49 4.19 9.47
N LEU A 159 17.25 5.42 9.91
CA LEU A 159 18.25 6.23 10.62
C LEU A 159 18.61 5.60 11.97
N LYS A 160 17.63 5.08 12.71
CA LYS A 160 17.88 4.39 14.00
C LYS A 160 18.77 3.17 13.82
N ASP A 161 18.57 2.37 12.77
CA ASP A 161 19.37 1.18 12.54
C ASP A 161 20.84 1.52 12.22
N ALA A 162 21.07 2.51 11.34
CA ALA A 162 22.41 3.02 11.08
C ALA A 162 23.09 3.58 12.35
N ALA A 163 22.32 4.30 13.18
CA ALA A 163 22.82 4.91 14.41
C ALA A 163 23.26 3.90 15.47
N ARG A 164 22.84 2.62 15.38
CA ARG A 164 23.33 1.55 16.25
C ARG A 164 24.83 1.29 16.06
N LYS A 165 25.37 1.57 14.87
CA LYS A 165 26.77 1.27 14.52
C LYS A 165 27.60 2.50 14.16
N ARG A 166 26.98 3.61 13.76
CA ARG A 166 27.66 4.81 13.22
C ARG A 166 27.18 6.07 13.92
N LYS A 167 28.05 7.08 14.01
CA LYS A 167 27.72 8.43 14.49
C LYS A 167 27.65 9.37 13.29
N PHE A 168 26.54 10.08 13.16
CA PHE A 168 26.28 11.05 12.09
C PHE A 168 25.29 12.11 12.59
N HIS A 169 25.11 13.17 11.82
CA HIS A 169 24.19 14.26 12.15
C HIS A 169 22.94 14.17 11.28
N VAL A 170 21.78 14.46 11.86
CA VAL A 170 20.51 14.53 11.13
C VAL A 170 19.87 15.89 11.36
N ILE A 171 19.57 16.59 10.28
CA ILE A 171 18.77 17.82 10.26
C ILE A 171 17.35 17.43 9.87
N VAL A 172 16.38 17.70 10.74
CA VAL A 172 14.96 17.42 10.50
C VAL A 172 14.26 18.74 10.22
N ALA A 173 13.89 18.98 8.96
CA ALA A 173 13.04 20.10 8.58
C ALA A 173 11.58 19.77 8.92
N GLU A 174 10.89 20.68 9.59
CA GLU A 174 9.46 20.53 9.88
C GLU A 174 8.60 20.75 8.62
N CYS A 175 7.40 20.16 8.60
CA CYS A 175 6.42 20.33 7.52
C CYS A 175 5.39 21.43 7.83
N ALA A 176 5.82 22.58 8.36
CA ALA A 176 4.91 23.68 8.64
C ALA A 176 4.01 23.96 7.40
N PRO A 177 2.69 24.12 7.59
CA PRO A 177 1.99 24.41 8.85
C PRO A 177 1.75 23.18 9.74
N PHE A 178 1.70 21.97 9.18
CA PHE A 178 1.39 20.74 9.93
C PHE A 178 2.67 19.97 10.30
N CYS A 179 3.00 19.86 11.59
CA CYS A 179 4.14 19.04 12.03
C CYS A 179 3.93 17.52 11.84
N GLN A 180 2.77 17.08 11.33
CA GLN A 180 2.41 15.69 11.08
C GLN A 180 1.55 15.60 9.81
N PHE A 181 1.82 14.63 8.93
CA PHE A 181 1.04 14.40 7.72
C PHE A 181 -0.35 13.83 8.07
N PRO A 182 -1.46 14.51 7.68
CA PRO A 182 -2.78 13.89 7.57
C PRO A 182 -2.78 12.77 6.54
N ASN A 183 -3.56 11.71 6.78
CA ASN A 183 -3.55 10.47 6.00
C ASN A 183 -3.77 10.67 4.48
N GLU A 184 -3.17 9.73 3.74
CA GLU A 184 -3.08 9.62 2.28
C GLU A 184 -4.45 9.45 1.61
N GLU A 185 -4.72 10.28 0.61
CA GLU A 185 -5.65 10.01 -0.49
C GLU A 185 -4.99 10.49 -1.78
N ASP A 186 -5.18 9.75 -2.88
CA ASP A 186 -4.52 9.90 -4.19
C ASP A 186 -4.91 11.15 -5.00
N THR A 187 -5.26 12.25 -4.34
CA THR A 187 -5.49 13.52 -5.04
C THR A 187 -4.23 14.36 -5.00
N PHE A 188 -3.67 14.67 -6.18
CA PHE A 188 -2.42 15.44 -6.38
C PHE A 188 -2.28 16.69 -5.50
N HIS A 189 -3.40 17.33 -5.13
CA HIS A 189 -3.42 18.43 -4.18
C HIS A 189 -4.56 18.24 -3.17
N LYS A 190 -4.31 17.50 -2.10
CA LYS A 190 -5.24 17.46 -0.97
C LYS A 190 -5.17 18.80 -0.23
N PHE A 191 -6.21 19.60 -0.40
CA PHE A 191 -6.39 20.84 0.36
C PHE A 191 -7.05 20.52 1.69
N VAL A 192 -6.45 21.02 2.76
CA VAL A 192 -7.02 20.96 4.11
C VAL A 192 -7.45 22.34 4.56
N SER A 193 -8.14 22.37 5.70
CA SER A 193 -8.53 23.63 6.34
C SER A 193 -7.31 24.53 6.51
N PRO A 194 -7.36 25.79 6.03
CA PRO A 194 -6.27 26.73 6.19
C PRO A 194 -6.16 27.26 7.63
N HIS A 195 -6.92 26.73 8.59
CA HIS A 195 -6.94 27.20 9.98
C HIS A 195 -5.55 27.29 10.63
N GLU A 196 -4.66 26.34 10.33
CA GLU A 196 -3.28 26.36 10.85
C GLU A 196 -2.40 27.42 10.18
N VAL A 197 -2.76 27.88 8.98
CA VAL A 197 -2.05 28.94 8.24
C VAL A 197 -2.64 30.32 8.58
N LEU A 198 -3.96 30.42 8.58
CA LEU A 198 -4.73 31.64 8.86
C LEU A 198 -5.89 31.32 9.80
N PRO A 199 -5.73 31.56 11.11
CA PRO A 199 -6.77 31.30 12.09
C PRO A 199 -8.02 32.12 11.85
N PHE A 200 -9.18 31.58 12.23
CA PHE A 200 -10.46 32.27 12.06
C PHE A 200 -10.58 33.57 12.88
N THR A 201 -9.68 33.78 13.86
CA THR A 201 -9.62 34.98 14.69
C THR A 201 -9.25 36.25 13.91
N GLU A 202 -8.68 36.12 12.71
CA GLU A 202 -8.25 37.25 11.88
C GLU A 202 -9.41 38.02 11.20
N GLY A 203 -10.65 37.49 11.27
CA GLY A 203 -11.89 38.21 11.01
C GLY A 203 -11.95 38.98 9.68
N GLU A 204 -11.66 40.29 9.72
CA GLU A 204 -11.85 41.24 8.62
C GLU A 204 -11.08 40.87 7.34
N ILE A 205 -9.88 40.30 7.46
CA ILE A 205 -9.03 39.96 6.31
C ILE A 205 -9.44 38.65 5.62
N LEU A 206 -10.19 37.78 6.29
CA LEU A 206 -10.63 36.49 5.75
C LEU A 206 -11.53 36.66 4.52
N SER A 207 -12.28 37.77 4.45
CA SER A 207 -13.15 38.10 3.31
C SER A 207 -12.38 38.53 2.05
N LYS A 208 -11.09 38.85 2.18
CA LYS A 208 -10.27 39.46 1.13
C LYS A 208 -9.18 38.53 0.59
N VAL A 209 -8.94 37.39 1.23
CA VAL A 209 -7.84 36.47 0.89
C VAL A 209 -8.39 35.08 0.61
N ASN A 210 -7.90 34.45 -0.45
CA ASN A 210 -8.15 33.03 -0.71
C ASN A 210 -6.92 32.23 -0.25
N VAL A 211 -7.06 31.49 0.85
CA VAL A 211 -5.96 30.73 1.45
C VAL A 211 -6.08 29.27 1.02
N HIS A 212 -5.02 28.78 0.38
CA HIS A 212 -4.88 27.39 -0.03
C HIS A 212 -3.84 26.72 0.84
N CYS A 213 -4.18 25.54 1.38
CA CYS A 213 -3.29 24.76 2.24
C CYS A 213 -3.12 23.34 1.65
N PRO A 214 -2.23 23.16 0.66
CA PRO A 214 -1.92 21.84 0.12
C PRO A 214 -1.06 21.05 1.12
N VAL A 215 -1.42 19.79 1.37
CA VAL A 215 -0.68 18.89 2.27
C VAL A 215 0.39 18.08 1.55
N PHE A 216 0.17 17.81 0.26
CA PHE A 216 1.07 17.04 -0.57
C PHE A 216 1.68 17.94 -1.64
N ASP A 217 2.92 17.63 -2.00
CA ASP A 217 3.64 18.27 -3.08
C ASP A 217 4.16 17.19 -4.04
N TYR A 218 4.30 17.55 -5.31
CA TYR A 218 4.75 16.65 -6.35
C TYR A 218 6.24 16.84 -6.63
N VAL A 219 7.02 15.80 -6.34
CA VAL A 219 8.46 15.77 -6.63
C VAL A 219 8.67 15.20 -8.02
N LEU A 220 9.32 15.97 -8.90
CA LEU A 220 9.65 15.52 -10.24
C LEU A 220 10.62 14.31 -10.20
N PRO A 221 10.44 13.29 -11.05
CA PRO A 221 11.30 12.10 -11.05
C PRO A 221 12.79 12.40 -11.27
N GLU A 222 13.12 13.49 -11.97
CA GLU A 222 14.50 13.93 -12.23
C GLU A 222 15.22 14.45 -10.98
N LEU A 223 14.48 14.82 -9.93
CA LEU A 223 15.03 15.24 -8.64
C LEU A 223 15.31 14.05 -7.71
N ILE A 224 14.87 12.85 -8.08
CA ILE A 224 15.04 11.63 -7.29
C ILE A 224 16.26 10.88 -7.82
N THR A 225 17.20 10.58 -6.93
CA THR A 225 18.42 9.84 -7.31
C THR A 225 18.27 8.34 -7.11
N LEU A 226 17.62 7.93 -6.02
CA LEU A 226 17.50 6.53 -5.61
C LEU A 226 16.22 6.29 -4.82
N PHE A 227 15.52 5.23 -5.13
CA PHE A 227 14.46 4.66 -4.30
C PHE A 227 15.01 3.49 -3.50
N ILE A 228 14.82 3.50 -2.18
CA ILE A 228 15.15 2.36 -1.31
C ILE A 228 13.85 1.63 -0.97
N SER A 229 13.74 0.38 -1.42
CA SER A 229 12.57 -0.48 -1.22
C SER A 229 12.91 -1.69 -0.36
N ASN A 230 11.93 -2.53 -0.02
CA ASN A 230 12.14 -3.78 0.69
C ASN A 230 12.99 -4.80 -0.09
N ILE A 231 13.06 -4.68 -1.42
CA ILE A 231 13.85 -5.57 -2.29
C ILE A 231 15.20 -4.99 -2.70
N GLY A 232 15.49 -3.73 -2.34
CA GLY A 232 16.77 -3.07 -2.64
C GLY A 232 16.64 -1.65 -3.14
N GLY A 233 17.79 -1.09 -3.55
CA GLY A 233 17.90 0.22 -4.17
C GLY A 233 17.60 0.20 -5.69
N HIS A 234 16.76 1.12 -6.15
CA HIS A 234 16.36 1.24 -7.57
C HIS A 234 16.52 2.68 -8.07
N ALA A 235 17.05 2.81 -9.30
CA ALA A 235 17.03 4.08 -10.02
C ALA A 235 15.59 4.43 -10.44
N PRO A 236 15.24 5.73 -10.60
CA PRO A 236 13.90 6.14 -11.06
C PRO A 236 13.50 5.50 -12.40
N SER A 237 14.48 5.28 -13.29
CA SER A 237 14.25 4.61 -14.57
C SER A 237 13.84 3.15 -14.43
N TYR A 238 14.04 2.49 -13.29
CA TYR A 238 13.66 1.09 -13.09
C TYR A 238 12.20 0.92 -12.60
N ILE A 239 11.56 2.01 -12.14
CA ILE A 239 10.23 1.95 -11.52
C ILE A 239 9.16 1.41 -12.48
N TYR A 240 9.23 1.71 -13.79
CA TYR A 240 8.27 1.17 -14.76
C TYR A 240 8.28 -0.37 -14.80
N ARG A 241 9.45 -0.97 -14.59
CA ARG A 241 9.59 -2.42 -14.60
C ARG A 241 8.97 -3.02 -13.35
N LEU A 242 9.21 -2.42 -12.19
CA LEU A 242 8.53 -2.80 -10.94
C LEU A 242 7.02 -2.70 -11.09
N MET A 243 6.50 -1.63 -11.73
CA MET A 243 5.07 -1.51 -11.99
C MET A 243 4.54 -2.65 -12.86
N SER A 244 5.26 -3.03 -13.93
CA SER A 244 4.85 -4.14 -14.79
C SER A 244 4.91 -5.53 -14.13
N GLU A 245 5.84 -5.69 -13.18
CA GLU A 245 5.98 -6.93 -12.40
C GLU A 245 4.86 -7.03 -11.35
N LEU A 246 4.55 -5.92 -10.65
CA LEU A 246 3.62 -5.91 -9.51
C LEU A 246 2.15 -5.70 -9.91
N TYR A 247 1.88 -5.07 -11.05
CA TYR A 247 0.53 -4.70 -11.48
C TYR A 247 0.23 -5.23 -12.89
N HIS A 248 -1.07 -5.34 -13.19
CA HIS A 248 -1.55 -5.70 -14.52
C HIS A 248 -2.11 -4.45 -15.21
N PRO A 249 -1.81 -4.18 -16.48
CA PRO A 249 -2.24 -2.95 -17.17
C PRO A 249 -3.76 -2.76 -17.22
N GLU A 250 -4.53 -3.85 -17.23
CA GLU A 250 -6.00 -3.82 -17.19
C GLU A 250 -6.58 -3.27 -15.87
N ASP A 251 -5.79 -3.22 -14.81
CA ASP A 251 -6.24 -2.80 -13.48
C ASP A 251 -5.84 -1.35 -13.16
N HIS A 252 -5.23 -0.62 -14.10
CA HIS A 252 -4.81 0.76 -13.88
C HIS A 252 -6.00 1.73 -13.69
N GLU A 253 -7.20 1.39 -14.19
CA GLU A 253 -8.40 2.22 -14.13
C GLU A 253 -9.41 1.78 -13.03
N LEU A 254 -8.91 1.15 -11.96
CA LEU A 254 -9.73 0.79 -10.79
C LEU A 254 -10.19 2.00 -9.98
#